data_AF-A0A7S3MBH8-F1
#
_entry.id   AF-A0A7S3MBH8-F1
#
_cell.length_a   1.000
_cell.length_b   1.000
_cell.length_c   1.000
_cell.angle_alpha   90.00
_cell.angle_beta   90.00
_cell.angle_gamma   90.00
#
_symmetry.space_group_name_H-M   'P 1'
#
loop_
_entity.id
_entity.type
_entity.pdbx_description
1 polymer ?
#
loop_
_entity_poly.entity_id
_entity_poly.type
_entity_poly.pdbx_seq_one_letter_code
_entity_poly.pdbx_strand_id
1 'polypeptide(L)'
;ATPANVIALAKSQDSSKPLQVRDFVLSGLPLNLAGIVVCSIIATFWGQVVFQSTSPFPLSACGGTATNCVFLQIPGDVQNMDVDSQACMLLDTTSDTKCKLWNGTIVTVLDYPNAGSYVPEPEAEAEAPEPEPESGAAPDPVPVRLPA
;
A
#
# COMPACT_ATOMS: atom_id res chain seq x y z
N ALA A 1 -35.74 -22.67 -20.15
CA ALA A 1 -35.54 -21.47 -19.32
C ALA A 1 -35.76 -21.85 -17.86
N THR A 2 -34.79 -21.57 -16.98
CA THR A 2 -34.80 -21.96 -15.56
C THR A 2 -35.83 -21.15 -14.75
N PRO A 3 -36.51 -21.78 -13.76
CA PRO A 3 -37.62 -21.16 -13.01
C PRO A 3 -37.22 -19.90 -12.23
N ALA A 4 -35.93 -19.76 -11.87
CA ALA A 4 -35.41 -18.58 -11.19
C ALA A 4 -35.54 -17.28 -12.01
N ASN A 5 -35.42 -17.36 -13.34
CA ASN A 5 -35.53 -16.18 -14.21
C ASN A 5 -36.97 -15.66 -14.30
N VAL A 6 -37.96 -16.53 -14.15
CA VAL A 6 -39.38 -16.16 -14.25
C VAL A 6 -39.85 -15.43 -13.00
N ILE A 7 -39.31 -15.79 -11.83
CA ILE A 7 -39.65 -15.17 -10.54
C ILE A 7 -39.05 -13.75 -10.44
N ALA A 8 -37.84 -13.54 -10.95
CA ALA A 8 -37.23 -12.21 -11.01
C ALA A 8 -38.01 -11.25 -11.93
N LEU A 9 -38.53 -11.77 -13.06
CA LEU A 9 -39.36 -11.01 -14.00
C LEU A 9 -40.77 -10.71 -13.46
N ALA A 10 -41.39 -11.64 -12.74
CA ALA A 10 -42.71 -11.40 -12.14
C ALA A 10 -42.64 -10.36 -11.00
N LYS A 11 -41.57 -10.40 -10.18
CA LYS A 11 -41.40 -9.48 -9.05
C LYS A 11 -41.05 -8.05 -9.47
N SER A 12 -40.48 -7.85 -10.65
CA SER A 12 -40.23 -6.50 -11.19
C SER A 12 -41.49 -5.86 -11.77
N GLN A 13 -42.52 -6.65 -12.15
CA GLN A 13 -43.79 -6.13 -12.65
C GLN A 13 -44.76 -5.67 -11.54
N ASP A 14 -44.56 -6.11 -10.28
CA ASP A 14 -45.39 -5.69 -9.13
C ASP A 14 -45.01 -4.30 -8.57
N SER A 15 -43.95 -3.66 -9.05
CA SER A 15 -43.68 -2.24 -8.77
C SER A 15 -44.56 -1.36 -9.65
N SER A 16 -45.82 -1.22 -9.26
CA SER A 16 -46.91 -0.50 -9.95
C SER A 16 -46.74 1.02 -10.07
N LYS A 17 -45.58 1.58 -9.74
CA LYS A 17 -45.27 2.99 -9.97
C LYS A 17 -44.21 3.10 -11.07
N PRO A 18 -44.48 3.85 -12.16
CA PRO A 18 -43.43 4.12 -13.14
C PRO A 18 -42.26 4.76 -12.41
N LEU A 19 -41.11 4.09 -12.41
CA LEU A 19 -39.87 4.57 -11.80
C LEU A 19 -39.54 5.92 -12.43
N GLN A 20 -39.86 7.00 -11.72
CA GLN A 20 -39.48 8.32 -12.14
C GLN A 20 -37.97 8.43 -11.98
N VAL A 21 -37.29 8.91 -13.03
CA VAL A 21 -35.83 9.17 -13.00
C VAL A 21 -35.46 10.01 -11.77
N ARG A 22 -36.37 10.88 -11.34
CA ARG A 22 -36.26 11.67 -10.11
C ARG A 22 -36.10 10.81 -8.84
N ASP A 23 -36.88 9.76 -8.66
CA ASP A 23 -36.82 8.91 -7.47
C ASP A 23 -35.53 8.06 -7.47
N PHE A 24 -35.07 7.63 -8.64
CA PHE A 24 -33.76 6.98 -8.80
C PHE A 24 -32.61 7.93 -8.47
N VAL A 25 -32.66 9.19 -8.91
CA VAL A 25 -31.62 10.18 -8.59
C VAL A 25 -31.65 10.54 -7.10
N LEU A 26 -32.83 10.75 -6.51
CA LEU A 26 -32.97 11.10 -5.09
C LEU A 26 -32.53 9.96 -4.15
N SER A 27 -32.73 8.71 -4.55
CA SER A 27 -32.28 7.55 -3.77
C SER A 27 -30.82 7.16 -4.07
N GLY A 28 -30.37 7.30 -5.31
CA GLY A 28 -29.02 6.92 -5.75
C GLY A 28 -27.95 7.93 -5.40
N LEU A 29 -28.26 9.23 -5.38
CA LEU A 29 -27.30 10.28 -5.05
C LEU A 29 -26.73 10.20 -3.62
N PRO A 30 -27.53 10.03 -2.54
CA PRO A 30 -26.98 9.89 -1.20
C PRO A 30 -26.15 8.61 -1.06
N LEU A 31 -26.54 7.52 -1.73
CA LEU A 31 -25.78 6.27 -1.73
C LEU A 31 -24.43 6.43 -2.42
N ASN A 32 -24.38 7.12 -3.55
CA ASN A 32 -23.12 7.41 -4.25
C ASN A 32 -22.23 8.34 -3.43
N LEU A 33 -22.79 9.38 -2.79
CA LEU A 33 -22.02 10.26 -1.91
C LEU A 33 -21.43 9.50 -0.71
N ALA A 34 -22.23 8.64 -0.07
CA ALA A 34 -21.74 7.77 0.99
C ALA A 34 -20.62 6.84 0.48
N GLY A 35 -20.80 6.25 -0.70
CA GLY A 35 -19.80 5.42 -1.36
C GLY A 35 -18.49 6.16 -1.62
N ILE A 36 -18.54 7.40 -2.14
CA ILE A 36 -17.36 8.24 -2.39
C ILE A 36 -16.61 8.52 -1.09
N VAL A 37 -17.33 8.88 -0.02
CA VAL A 37 -16.72 9.17 1.29
C VAL A 37 -16.05 7.91 1.87
N VAL A 38 -16.75 6.77 1.85
CA VAL A 38 -16.21 5.51 2.36
C VAL A 38 -15.00 5.06 1.54
N CYS A 39 -15.08 5.08 0.22
CA CYS A 39 -13.96 4.73 -0.65
C CYS A 39 -12.76 5.66 -0.47
N SER A 40 -12.98 6.96 -0.23
CA SER A 40 -11.90 7.92 0.04
C SER A 40 -11.18 7.63 1.36
N ILE A 41 -11.94 7.30 2.42
CA ILE A 41 -11.37 6.91 3.72
C ILE A 41 -10.57 5.61 3.59
N ILE A 42 -11.13 4.61 2.91
CA ILE A 42 -10.43 3.33 2.68
C ILE A 42 -9.16 3.57 1.87
N ALA A 43 -9.23 4.31 0.77
CA ALA A 43 -8.06 4.58 -0.08
C ALA A 43 -6.95 5.32 0.67
N THR A 44 -7.29 6.30 1.50
CA THR A 44 -6.30 7.03 2.31
C THR A 44 -5.69 6.16 3.40
N PHE A 45 -6.51 5.34 4.08
CA PHE A 45 -6.02 4.41 5.11
C PHE A 45 -5.07 3.36 4.53
N TRP A 46 -5.46 2.70 3.44
CA TRP A 46 -4.60 1.71 2.78
C TRP A 46 -3.37 2.34 2.16
N GLY A 47 -3.45 3.59 1.67
CA GLY A 47 -2.28 4.33 1.22
C GLY A 47 -1.22 4.45 2.30
N GLN A 48 -1.62 4.79 3.53
CA GLN A 48 -0.70 4.86 4.67
C GLN A 48 -0.13 3.49 5.04
N VAL A 49 -0.95 2.44 5.03
CA VAL A 49 -0.51 1.08 5.40
C VAL A 49 0.47 0.49 4.38
N VAL A 50 0.19 0.66 3.09
CA VAL A 50 0.97 0.01 2.02
C VAL A 50 2.22 0.80 1.68
N PHE A 51 2.10 2.13 1.58
CA PHE A 51 3.21 2.97 1.11
C PHE A 51 3.98 3.62 2.25
N GLN A 52 3.54 3.45 3.50
CA GLN A 52 4.05 4.19 4.67
C GLN A 52 4.30 5.65 4.29
N SER A 53 3.27 6.36 3.83
CA SER A 53 3.45 7.70 3.24
C SER A 53 4.04 8.73 4.21
N THR A 54 4.09 8.39 5.51
CA THR A 54 4.73 9.19 6.55
C THR A 54 6.17 8.77 6.89
N SER A 55 6.69 7.68 6.32
CA SER A 55 8.05 7.22 6.57
C SER A 55 9.07 7.95 5.68
N PRO A 56 10.34 8.02 6.10
CA PRO A 56 11.37 8.65 5.27
C PRO A 56 11.54 7.87 3.97
N PHE A 57 11.82 8.58 2.88
CA PHE A 57 11.97 7.96 1.56
C PHE A 57 13.05 6.86 1.61
N PRO A 58 12.73 5.62 1.20
CA PRO A 58 13.71 4.54 1.22
C PRO A 58 14.78 4.76 0.15
N LEU A 59 16.00 4.31 0.44
CA LEU A 59 17.14 4.34 -0.49
C LEU A 59 16.81 3.78 -1.88
N SER A 60 16.01 2.70 -1.91
CA SER A 60 15.60 2.02 -3.14
C SER A 60 14.76 2.90 -4.08
N ALA A 61 14.02 3.88 -3.54
CA ALA A 61 13.23 4.80 -4.35
C ALA A 61 14.10 5.78 -5.14
N CYS A 62 15.33 6.04 -4.69
CA CYS A 62 16.29 6.92 -5.36
C CYS A 62 17.35 6.13 -6.16
N GLY A 63 17.26 4.79 -6.21
CA GLY A 63 18.20 3.94 -6.95
C GLY A 63 17.90 3.81 -8.45
N GLY A 64 16.82 4.42 -8.95
CA GLY A 64 16.46 4.36 -10.36
C GLY A 64 17.22 5.37 -11.20
N THR A 65 17.73 4.96 -12.37
CA THR A 65 18.39 5.84 -13.35
C THR A 65 17.49 6.94 -13.92
N ALA A 66 16.17 6.88 -13.66
CA ALA A 66 15.18 7.87 -14.06
C ALA A 66 14.65 8.72 -12.90
N THR A 67 15.23 8.60 -11.70
CA THR A 67 14.78 9.35 -10.52
C THR A 67 15.68 10.55 -10.26
N ASN A 68 15.10 11.76 -10.21
CA ASN A 68 15.81 13.01 -9.87
C ASN A 68 16.06 13.10 -8.36
N CYS A 69 16.61 12.04 -7.77
CA CYS A 69 16.85 11.93 -6.33
C CYS A 69 18.25 11.39 -6.07
N VAL A 70 18.91 11.95 -5.06
CA VAL A 70 20.21 11.50 -4.55
C VAL A 70 20.08 11.33 -3.04
N PHE A 71 20.64 10.27 -2.49
CA PHE A 71 20.70 10.09 -1.05
C PHE A 71 21.96 10.73 -0.47
N LEU A 72 21.80 11.54 0.58
CA LEU A 72 22.89 12.23 1.26
C LEU A 72 22.95 11.79 2.74
N GLN A 73 24.16 11.57 3.25
CA GLN A 73 24.40 11.32 4.67
C GLN A 73 24.39 12.64 5.46
N ILE A 74 23.19 13.21 5.61
CA ILE A 74 22.96 14.42 6.39
C ILE A 74 21.93 14.06 7.46
N PRO A 75 22.30 14.11 8.74
CA PRO A 75 21.34 13.84 9.79
C PRO A 75 20.27 14.94 9.86
N GLY A 76 19.03 14.57 10.14
CA GLY A 76 17.93 15.53 10.24
C GLY A 76 16.61 14.88 10.65
N ASP A 77 15.60 15.74 10.86
CA ASP A 77 14.23 15.31 11.14
C ASP A 77 13.43 15.22 9.83
N VAL A 78 12.94 14.02 9.53
CA VAL A 78 12.00 13.75 8.45
C VAL A 78 10.69 13.24 9.06
N GLN A 79 9.69 14.11 9.12
CA GLN A 79 8.35 13.78 9.62
C GLN A 79 8.31 13.27 11.07
N ASN A 80 9.09 13.90 11.97
CA ASN A 80 9.26 13.55 13.38
C ASN A 80 10.05 12.23 13.60
N MET A 81 10.84 11.83 12.62
CA MET A 81 11.81 10.75 12.76
C MET A 81 13.21 11.32 12.51
N ASP A 82 14.10 11.13 13.48
CA ASP A 82 15.52 11.39 13.30
C ASP A 82 16.10 10.33 12.35
N VAL A 83 16.72 10.79 11.28
CA VAL A 83 17.40 9.94 10.29
C VAL A 83 18.86 10.36 10.17
N ASP A 84 19.76 9.40 10.01
CA ASP A 84 21.19 9.66 9.78
C ASP A 84 21.48 10.05 8.32
N SER A 85 20.56 9.69 7.42
CA SER A 85 20.67 9.96 6.00
C SER A 85 19.28 10.18 5.40
N GLN A 86 19.21 11.01 4.36
CA GLN A 86 17.95 11.45 3.80
C GLN A 86 18.03 11.65 2.29
N ALA A 87 16.89 11.46 1.63
CA ALA A 87 16.73 11.71 0.21
C ALA A 87 16.76 13.22 -0.09
N CYS A 88 17.46 13.57 -1.17
CA CYS A 88 17.59 14.93 -1.68
C CYS A 88 17.11 14.98 -3.13
N MET A 89 16.10 15.80 -3.40
CA MET A 89 15.51 15.95 -4.74
C MET A 89 16.32 16.96 -5.56
N LEU A 90 16.84 16.56 -6.71
CA LEU A 90 17.62 17.45 -7.59
C LEU A 90 16.71 18.56 -8.14
N LEU A 91 17.09 19.83 -7.97
CA LEU A 91 16.30 20.97 -8.49
C LEU A 91 16.60 21.27 -9.96
N ASP A 92 17.78 20.87 -10.44
CA ASP A 92 18.24 21.17 -11.79
C ASP A 92 18.83 19.91 -12.42
N THR A 93 18.11 19.38 -13.41
CA THR A 93 18.47 18.18 -14.18
C THR A 93 19.66 18.39 -15.12
N THR A 94 20.15 19.63 -15.28
CA THR A 94 21.26 19.93 -16.19
C THR A 94 22.59 20.08 -15.47
N SER A 95 22.58 20.43 -14.18
CA SER A 95 23.80 20.61 -13.40
C SER A 95 23.93 19.63 -12.25
N ASP A 96 22.85 18.98 -11.80
CA ASP A 96 22.77 18.05 -10.66
C ASP A 96 23.48 18.54 -9.38
N THR A 97 23.81 19.83 -9.33
CA THR A 97 24.67 20.37 -8.28
C THR A 97 23.87 20.76 -7.05
N LYS A 98 22.58 21.07 -7.20
CA LYS A 98 21.72 21.55 -6.11
C LYS A 98 20.57 20.60 -5.90
N CYS A 99 20.37 20.20 -4.66
CA CYS A 99 19.28 19.33 -4.27
C CYS A 99 18.53 19.91 -3.05
N LYS A 100 17.25 19.58 -2.94
CA LYS A 100 16.35 20.03 -1.88
C LYS A 100 16.08 18.86 -0.94
N LEU A 101 16.33 19.10 0.34
CA LEU A 101 16.01 18.19 1.42
C LEU A 101 14.54 18.32 1.82
N TRP A 102 14.02 17.31 2.55
CA TRP A 102 12.63 17.30 3.03
C TRP A 102 12.28 18.54 3.86
N ASN A 103 13.20 19.00 4.71
CA ASN A 103 13.04 20.19 5.53
C ASN A 103 13.02 21.52 4.73
N GLY A 104 13.21 21.46 3.41
CA GLY A 104 13.22 22.61 2.53
C GLY A 104 14.59 23.26 2.30
N THR A 105 15.62 22.78 2.99
CA THR A 105 17.00 23.26 2.83
C THR A 105 17.55 22.85 1.47
N ILE A 106 18.25 23.78 0.80
CA ILE A 106 18.91 23.51 -0.48
C ILE A 106 20.40 23.32 -0.18
N VAL A 107 20.94 22.17 -0.60
CA VAL A 107 22.34 21.82 -0.42
C VAL A 107 23.01 21.54 -1.76
N THR A 108 24.32 21.70 -1.81
CA THR A 108 25.10 21.38 -3.01
C THR A 108 25.59 19.94 -2.90
N VAL A 109 25.28 19.09 -3.88
CA VAL A 109 25.61 17.65 -3.85
C VAL A 109 27.12 17.42 -3.80
N LEU A 110 27.91 18.28 -4.47
CA LEU A 110 29.37 18.20 -4.52
C LEU A 110 30.05 18.36 -3.16
N ASP A 111 29.38 18.98 -2.18
CA ASP A 111 29.91 19.14 -0.83
C ASP A 111 29.87 17.81 -0.04
N TYR A 112 29.18 16.80 -0.58
CA TYR A 112 28.96 15.50 0.05
C TYR A 112 29.53 14.37 -0.83
N PRO A 113 30.79 13.95 -0.63
CA PRO A 113 31.47 12.98 -1.51
C PRO A 113 30.84 11.57 -1.49
N ASN A 114 29.99 11.27 -0.50
CA ASN A 114 29.28 9.99 -0.37
C ASN A 114 27.88 10.01 -1.01
N ALA A 115 27.54 11.05 -1.77
CA ALA A 115 26.28 11.17 -2.49
C ALA A 115 26.07 9.96 -3.44
N GLY A 116 25.09 9.11 -3.13
CA GLY A 116 24.74 7.96 -3.97
C GLY A 116 25.58 6.68 -3.78
N SER A 117 26.56 6.66 -2.88
CA SER A 117 27.33 5.43 -2.55
C SER A 117 26.85 4.80 -1.24
N TYR A 118 25.54 4.66 -1.08
CA TYR A 118 25.02 3.73 -0.09
C TYR A 118 24.89 2.37 -0.79
N VAL A 119 25.94 1.55 -0.66
CA VAL A 119 25.73 0.10 -0.72
C VAL A 119 25.00 -0.19 0.59
N PRO A 120 23.72 -0.61 0.57
CA PRO A 120 23.10 -1.07 1.80
C PRO A 120 24.01 -2.18 2.33
N GLU A 121 24.58 -1.97 3.53
CA GLU A 121 25.09 -3.08 4.30
C GLU A 121 23.92 -4.06 4.38
N PRO A 122 24.08 -5.31 3.91
CA PRO A 122 22.97 -6.24 3.83
C PRO A 122 22.38 -6.32 5.23
N GLU A 123 21.17 -5.76 5.40
CA GLU A 123 20.38 -5.97 6.59
C GLU A 123 20.36 -7.48 6.76
N ALA A 124 21.00 -7.97 7.82
CA ALA A 124 21.05 -9.38 8.14
C ALA A 124 19.62 -9.88 8.02
N GLU A 125 19.37 -10.75 7.03
CA GLU A 125 18.08 -11.38 6.82
C GLU A 125 17.61 -11.84 8.19
N ALA A 126 16.56 -11.19 8.70
CA ALA A 126 15.90 -11.64 9.91
C ALA A 126 15.53 -13.10 9.62
N GLU A 127 16.21 -14.03 10.30
CA GLU A 127 15.97 -15.46 10.18
C GLU A 127 14.45 -15.67 10.18
N ALA A 128 13.93 -16.16 9.06
CA ALA A 128 12.54 -16.55 8.99
C ALA A 128 12.28 -17.49 10.17
N PRO A 129 11.23 -17.26 10.99
CA PRO A 129 10.94 -18.17 12.09
C PRO A 129 10.79 -19.58 11.51
N GLU A 130 11.67 -20.47 11.98
CA GLU A 130 11.66 -21.88 11.63
C GLU A 130 10.22 -22.41 11.75
N PRO A 131 9.67 -23.09 10.74
CA PRO A 131 8.35 -23.67 10.86
C PRO A 131 8.35 -24.67 12.02
N GLU A 132 7.51 -24.41 13.02
CA GLU A 132 7.32 -25.32 14.15
C GLU A 132 6.98 -26.73 13.62
N PRO A 133 7.58 -27.80 14.16
CA PRO A 133 7.33 -29.15 13.70
C PRO A 133 5.85 -29.50 13.89
N GLU A 134 5.21 -29.89 12.78
CA GLU A 134 3.82 -30.37 12.77
C GLU A 134 3.64 -31.43 13.86
N SER A 135 2.82 -31.08 14.85
CA SER A 135 2.34 -31.96 15.91
C SER A 135 1.76 -33.24 15.29
N GLY A 136 2.40 -34.37 15.56
CA GLY A 136 2.04 -35.68 15.05
C GLY A 136 0.56 -36.00 15.24
N ALA A 137 -0.12 -36.21 14.12
CA ALA A 137 -1.43 -36.83 14.09
C ALA A 137 -1.33 -38.24 14.69
N ALA A 138 -2.13 -38.49 15.72
CA ALA A 138 -2.29 -39.81 16.31
C ALA A 138 -2.81 -40.80 15.22
N PRO A 139 -2.27 -42.03 15.14
CA PRO A 139 -2.81 -43.02 14.22
C PRO A 139 -4.20 -43.49 14.68
N ASP A 140 -5.15 -43.49 13.75
CA ASP A 140 -6.51 -44.01 13.93
C ASP A 140 -6.49 -45.48 14.43
N PRO A 141 -7.39 -45.86 15.36
CA PRO A 141 -7.51 -47.24 15.80
C PRO A 141 -8.11 -48.13 14.70
N VAL A 142 -7.36 -49.18 14.34
CA VAL A 142 -7.76 -50.25 13.41
C VAL A 142 -9.02 -50.96 13.92
N PRO A 143 -10.08 -51.13 13.10
CA PRO A 143 -11.24 -51.91 13.49
C PRO A 143 -10.92 -53.42 13.50
N VAL A 144 -10.96 -54.03 14.68
CA VAL A 144 -10.87 -55.47 14.89
C VAL A 144 -12.13 -56.13 14.33
N ARG A 145 -12.00 -56.89 13.24
CA ARG A 145 -13.03 -57.84 12.77
C ARG A 145 -13.08 -59.03 13.73
N LEU A 146 -14.21 -59.21 14.41
CA LEU A 146 -14.54 -60.48 15.08
C LEU A 146 -14.84 -61.56 14.02
N PRO A 147 -14.28 -62.78 14.15
CA PRO A 147 -14.74 -63.93 13.40
C PRO A 147 -16.08 -64.45 13.97
N ALA A 148 -16.91 -64.98 13.05
CA ALA A 148 -18.22 -65.58 13.29
C ALA A 148 -18.16 -66.88 14.10
#